data_AF-A0A8T2FTT3-F1
#
_entry.id   AF-A0A8T2FTT3-F1
#
_cell.length_a   1.000
_cell.length_b   1.000
_cell.length_c   1.000
_cell.angle_alpha   90.00
_cell.angle_beta   90.00
_cell.angle_gamma   90.00
#
_symmetry.space_group_name_H-M   'P 1'
#
loop_
_entity.id
_entity.type
_entity.pdbx_description
1 polymer ?
#
loop_
_entity_poly.entity_id
_entity_poly.type
_entity_poly.pdbx_seq_one_letter_code
_entity_poly.pdbx_strand_id
1 'polypeptide(L)'
;MTSSLSLHSSFVPSFADLSDRGLISKNSPTSVSISKVPTWEKKQISNRNSFKLNCVMEKSVDAMNIKEEASVSTLLVNLDNKFDPFDAMSTPLYQTATFKQPSAIENGPYDYTRSGNPTRDALESLLAKLDKADRAFCFTSGMAALSAVTHLIKNGEEIVAGDDVYGGSDRLLSQVVPRSGVVVKRVNTTKLDEVAAAIGPQTKLVWLESPTNPRQQISDIRKISEMAHAQGALVLVDNSIMSPVLSRPLELGADIVMHSATKFIAGHSDVMAGVLAVKGEKLAKEVYFLQNSEGSGLAPFDCWLCLRGIKTMALRIEKQQENARKIAMYLSSHPRVKKVYYAGLPDHPGHHLHFSQAKGAGSVFSFITGSVALSKHLVETTKYFSIAVSFGSVKSLISMPCFMSHASIPAEVREARGLTEDLVRISAGIEDVDDLISDLDIAFKTFPL
;
A
#
# COMPACT_ATOMS: atom_id res chain seq x y z
N MET A 1 79.14 4.44 13.12
CA MET A 1 78.49 4.47 14.44
C MET A 1 77.08 3.95 14.24
N THR A 2 76.76 2.67 14.54
CA THR A 2 76.52 2.06 15.87
C THR A 2 75.25 2.60 16.55
N SER A 3 74.28 1.79 17.00
CA SER A 3 74.21 0.30 17.04
C SER A 3 72.80 -0.27 17.34
N SER A 4 72.55 -1.48 16.83
CA SER A 4 71.67 -2.60 17.31
C SER A 4 70.91 -2.46 18.65
N LEU A 5 69.69 -3.02 18.81
CA LEU A 5 69.32 -4.45 19.04
C LEU A 5 67.75 -4.54 19.09
N SER A 6 67.02 -5.67 19.00
CA SER A 6 67.24 -7.04 18.49
C SER A 6 65.89 -7.79 18.43
N LEU A 7 65.72 -8.74 17.50
CA LEU A 7 64.54 -9.62 17.40
C LEU A 7 64.50 -10.74 18.46
N HIS A 8 63.30 -11.24 18.78
CA HIS A 8 63.08 -12.68 19.05
C HIS A 8 61.66 -13.14 18.63
N SER A 9 61.60 -14.34 18.06
CA SER A 9 60.38 -15.12 17.79
C SER A 9 60.12 -16.10 18.98
N SER A 10 59.17 -17.03 19.01
CA SER A 10 58.34 -17.68 17.97
C SER A 10 57.12 -18.34 18.64
N PHE A 11 56.07 -18.67 17.88
CA PHE A 11 55.09 -19.70 18.28
C PHE A 11 54.63 -20.52 17.06
N VAL A 12 54.59 -21.85 17.23
CA VAL A 12 54.19 -22.86 16.25
C VAL A 12 53.35 -23.91 17.01
N PRO A 13 52.25 -24.44 16.46
CA PRO A 13 51.32 -25.29 17.21
C PRO A 13 51.88 -26.69 17.49
N SER A 14 51.39 -27.31 18.57
CA SER A 14 51.72 -28.68 18.97
C SER A 14 50.55 -29.64 18.69
N PHE A 15 50.83 -30.77 18.06
CA PHE A 15 49.95 -31.94 18.02
C PHE A 15 50.27 -32.87 19.21
N ALA A 16 49.25 -33.48 19.80
CA ALA A 16 49.41 -34.63 20.66
C ALA A 16 48.21 -35.58 20.52
N ASP A 17 48.50 -36.82 20.14
CA ASP A 17 47.63 -37.99 20.24
C ASP A 17 48.43 -39.07 20.98
N LEU A 18 47.77 -39.88 21.82
CA LEU A 18 48.25 -41.18 22.32
C LEU A 18 47.19 -41.85 23.22
N SER A 19 46.51 -42.83 22.63
CA SER A 19 45.96 -44.09 23.16
C SER A 19 46.04 -44.48 24.65
N ASP A 20 45.09 -45.38 24.99
CA ASP A 20 45.10 -46.41 26.04
C ASP A 20 44.87 -46.05 27.52
N ARG A 21 43.69 -46.45 28.00
CA ARG A 21 43.51 -47.39 29.12
C ARG A 21 42.10 -48.00 29.10
N GLY A 22 42.00 -49.32 29.13
CA GLY A 22 40.72 -50.05 29.20
C GLY A 22 40.55 -50.87 30.48
N LEU A 23 39.42 -51.61 30.51
CA LEU A 23 39.03 -52.73 31.39
C LEU A 23 38.06 -52.44 32.56
N ILE A 24 36.85 -53.01 32.43
CA ILE A 24 36.13 -53.87 33.42
C ILE A 24 35.77 -53.23 34.79
N SER A 25 34.53 -53.19 35.28
CA SER A 25 33.16 -53.57 34.80
C SER A 25 32.13 -52.92 35.79
N LYS A 26 30.85 -53.32 36.04
CA LYS A 26 30.01 -54.50 35.73
C LYS A 26 28.52 -54.22 36.02
N ASN A 27 27.60 -54.73 35.19
CA ASN A 27 26.34 -55.45 35.55
C ASN A 27 25.29 -55.39 34.40
N SER A 28 24.40 -56.38 34.39
CA SER A 28 23.41 -56.75 33.35
C SER A 28 21.98 -56.80 33.94
N PRO A 29 20.90 -57.25 33.25
CA PRO A 29 20.68 -57.63 31.84
C PRO A 29 19.70 -56.62 31.15
N THR A 30 18.87 -56.85 30.12
CA THR A 30 18.36 -58.05 29.40
C THR A 30 17.94 -57.65 27.96
N SER A 31 17.73 -58.62 27.06
CA SER A 31 17.22 -58.43 25.69
C SER A 31 15.72 -58.78 25.54
N VAL A 32 15.01 -58.07 24.65
CA VAL A 32 13.77 -58.51 23.96
C VAL A 32 13.80 -57.98 22.52
N SER A 33 13.22 -58.74 21.58
CA SER A 33 13.22 -58.43 20.14
C SER A 33 12.11 -57.46 19.69
N ILE A 34 12.34 -56.79 18.57
CA ILE A 34 11.33 -55.96 17.89
C ILE A 34 10.24 -56.86 17.31
N SER A 35 8.98 -56.63 17.70
CA SER A 35 7.79 -57.25 17.12
C SER A 35 6.88 -56.21 16.46
N LYS A 36 6.03 -56.65 15.53
CA LYS A 36 5.24 -55.77 14.65
C LYS A 36 4.11 -55.07 15.41
N VAL A 37 3.96 -53.76 15.24
CA VAL A 37 2.77 -53.00 15.69
C VAL A 37 1.67 -53.05 14.60
N PRO A 38 0.37 -53.22 14.93
CA PRO A 38 -0.64 -53.56 13.92
C PRO A 38 -1.20 -52.38 13.12
N THR A 39 -1.67 -52.68 11.91
CA THR A 39 -2.58 -51.82 11.13
C THR A 39 -3.96 -51.76 11.78
N TRP A 40 -4.54 -50.57 11.89
CA TRP A 40 -5.92 -50.38 12.39
C TRP A 40 -6.90 -50.16 11.23
N GLU A 41 -7.97 -50.96 11.21
CA GLU A 41 -8.95 -50.99 10.13
C GLU A 41 -9.98 -49.85 10.20
N LYS A 42 -10.49 -49.43 9.03
CA LYS A 42 -11.59 -48.46 8.92
C LYS A 42 -12.92 -49.11 9.34
N LYS A 43 -13.32 -49.00 10.61
CA LYS A 43 -14.70 -49.28 11.01
C LYS A 43 -15.65 -48.21 10.46
N GLN A 44 -16.55 -48.62 9.56
CA GLN A 44 -17.74 -47.83 9.23
C GLN A 44 -18.63 -47.72 10.48
N ILE A 45 -19.08 -46.51 10.81
CA ILE A 45 -20.16 -46.30 11.77
C ILE A 45 -21.40 -45.89 10.97
N SER A 46 -22.27 -46.87 10.69
CA SER A 46 -23.56 -46.64 10.06
C SER A 46 -24.61 -46.30 11.12
N ASN A 47 -24.98 -45.04 11.26
CA ASN A 47 -26.25 -44.66 11.88
C ASN A 47 -26.80 -43.35 11.27
N ARG A 48 -27.75 -43.48 10.35
CA ARG A 48 -28.47 -42.34 9.74
C ARG A 48 -29.79 -42.10 10.49
N ASN A 49 -29.77 -41.26 11.51
CA ASN A 49 -31.02 -40.63 11.97
C ASN A 49 -31.45 -39.60 10.92
N SER A 50 -32.68 -39.73 10.41
CA SER A 50 -33.14 -39.01 9.22
C SER A 50 -33.93 -37.76 9.57
N PHE A 51 -33.29 -36.60 9.47
CA PHE A 51 -34.01 -35.33 9.33
C PHE A 51 -34.38 -35.12 7.86
N LYS A 52 -35.64 -35.39 7.51
CA LYS A 52 -36.22 -34.98 6.23
C LYS A 52 -36.67 -33.53 6.30
N LEU A 53 -35.93 -32.62 5.67
CA LEU A 53 -36.44 -31.29 5.36
C LEU A 53 -37.18 -31.35 4.02
N ASN A 54 -38.52 -31.38 4.06
CA ASN A 54 -39.33 -31.31 2.85
C ASN A 54 -39.40 -29.86 2.36
N CYS A 55 -38.74 -29.55 1.25
CA CYS A 55 -39.12 -28.42 0.41
C CYS A 55 -38.86 -28.75 -1.05
N VAL A 56 -39.94 -28.91 -1.84
CA VAL A 56 -39.86 -29.13 -3.29
C VAL A 56 -40.22 -27.83 -3.98
N MET A 57 -39.27 -27.26 -4.71
CA MET A 57 -39.52 -26.44 -5.90
C MET A 57 -38.39 -26.68 -6.89
N GLU A 58 -38.55 -27.71 -7.72
CA GLU A 58 -37.73 -27.86 -8.92
C GLU A 58 -38.11 -26.75 -9.90
N LYS A 59 -37.27 -25.71 -9.98
CA LYS A 59 -37.11 -24.94 -11.20
C LYS A 59 -35.83 -25.40 -11.87
N SER A 60 -35.97 -25.98 -13.05
CA SER A 60 -34.87 -26.23 -13.97
C SER A 60 -34.27 -24.88 -14.39
N VAL A 61 -33.19 -24.47 -13.73
CA VAL A 61 -32.37 -23.35 -14.19
C VAL A 61 -31.31 -23.93 -15.11
N ASP A 62 -31.40 -23.64 -16.41
CA ASP A 62 -30.33 -23.96 -17.34
C ASP A 62 -29.03 -23.33 -16.85
N ALA A 63 -27.98 -24.14 -16.69
CA ALA A 63 -26.71 -23.72 -16.12
C ALA A 63 -25.87 -22.90 -17.11
N MET A 64 -26.41 -21.77 -17.58
CA MET A 64 -25.62 -20.70 -18.16
C MET A 64 -24.55 -20.30 -17.15
N ASN A 65 -23.29 -20.57 -17.47
CA ASN A 65 -22.15 -20.45 -16.56
C ASN A 65 -21.70 -18.99 -16.38
N ILE A 66 -22.66 -18.12 -16.05
CA ILE A 66 -22.45 -16.73 -15.66
C ILE A 66 -21.83 -16.76 -14.26
N LYS A 67 -20.51 -16.81 -14.19
CA LYS A 67 -19.78 -16.42 -12.99
C LYS A 67 -19.96 -14.92 -12.80
N GLU A 68 -21.03 -14.54 -12.08
CA GLU A 68 -21.13 -13.19 -11.52
C GLU A 68 -19.86 -12.90 -10.73
N GLU A 69 -19.22 -11.76 -11.00
CA GLU A 69 -17.97 -11.42 -10.34
C GLU A 69 -18.26 -10.99 -8.90
N ALA A 70 -17.67 -11.72 -7.94
CA ALA A 70 -17.94 -11.53 -6.53
C ALA A 70 -17.62 -10.09 -6.09
N SER A 71 -18.45 -9.53 -5.19
CA SER A 71 -18.30 -8.16 -4.72
C SER A 71 -16.91 -7.92 -4.10
N VAL A 72 -16.43 -6.67 -4.15
CA VAL A 72 -15.14 -6.31 -3.52
C VAL A 72 -15.12 -6.70 -2.05
N SER A 73 -16.20 -6.46 -1.30
CA SER A 73 -16.34 -6.87 0.10
C SER A 73 -16.20 -8.39 0.31
N THR A 74 -16.71 -9.19 -0.63
CA THR A 74 -16.55 -10.66 -0.64
C THR A 74 -15.11 -11.07 -0.97
N LEU A 75 -14.50 -10.43 -1.98
CA LEU A 75 -13.13 -10.71 -2.42
C LEU A 75 -12.08 -10.40 -1.33
N LEU A 76 -12.27 -9.33 -0.56
CA LEU A 76 -11.36 -8.94 0.52
C LEU A 76 -11.24 -10.02 1.61
N VAL A 77 -12.36 -10.64 2.00
CA VAL A 77 -12.37 -11.69 3.03
C VAL A 77 -11.94 -13.06 2.51
N ASN A 78 -12.12 -13.33 1.20
CA ASN A 78 -11.75 -14.59 0.56
C ASN A 78 -10.28 -15.00 0.81
N LEU A 79 -10.04 -16.30 0.85
CA LEU A 79 -8.73 -16.90 1.08
C LEU A 79 -8.44 -17.91 -0.04
N ASP A 80 -7.24 -17.86 -0.63
CA ASP A 80 -6.86 -18.62 -1.84
C ASP A 80 -5.49 -19.31 -1.63
N ASN A 81 -5.22 -19.74 -0.39
CA ASN A 81 -3.94 -20.29 0.07
C ASN A 81 -3.73 -21.75 -0.33
N LYS A 82 -3.77 -22.05 -1.64
CA LYS A 82 -3.65 -23.41 -2.20
C LYS A 82 -2.35 -24.18 -1.83
N PHE A 83 -1.41 -23.54 -1.14
CA PHE A 83 -0.16 -24.14 -0.65
C PHE A 83 -0.28 -24.73 0.77
N ASP A 84 -1.32 -24.37 1.55
CA ASP A 84 -1.43 -24.74 2.96
C ASP A 84 -2.14 -26.11 3.12
N PRO A 85 -1.45 -27.17 3.59
CA PRO A 85 -2.04 -28.49 3.76
C PRO A 85 -2.99 -28.61 4.95
N PHE A 86 -3.20 -27.54 5.72
CA PHE A 86 -4.06 -27.51 6.92
C PHE A 86 -5.26 -26.57 6.79
N ASP A 87 -5.48 -25.96 5.63
CA ASP A 87 -6.59 -25.03 5.34
C ASP A 87 -6.78 -23.94 6.42
N ALA A 88 -5.69 -23.33 6.90
CA ALA A 88 -5.76 -22.39 8.01
C ALA A 88 -6.55 -21.12 7.63
N MET A 89 -7.50 -20.73 8.49
CA MET A 89 -8.39 -19.56 8.31
C MET A 89 -7.65 -18.20 8.18
N SER A 90 -6.35 -18.17 8.43
CA SER A 90 -5.46 -17.04 8.17
C SER A 90 -4.21 -17.57 7.49
N THR A 91 -3.71 -16.84 6.48
CA THR A 91 -2.48 -17.18 5.76
C THR A 91 -1.31 -17.43 6.71
N PRO A 92 -0.63 -18.59 6.63
CA PRO A 92 0.58 -18.87 7.39
C PRO A 92 1.68 -17.84 7.11
N LEU A 93 2.42 -17.49 8.16
CA LEU A 93 3.52 -16.52 8.10
C LEU A 93 4.85 -17.22 7.81
N TYR A 94 5.36 -17.08 6.59
CA TYR A 94 6.65 -17.63 6.16
C TYR A 94 7.81 -16.71 6.55
N GLN A 95 8.04 -16.57 7.86
CA GLN A 95 9.15 -15.81 8.43
C GLN A 95 10.49 -16.58 8.31
N THR A 96 10.90 -16.87 7.07
CA THR A 96 12.20 -17.46 6.70
C THR A 96 12.91 -16.58 5.69
N ALA A 97 14.25 -16.69 5.61
CA ALA A 97 15.06 -16.07 4.55
C ALA A 97 15.26 -17.01 3.35
N THR A 98 15.40 -18.31 3.61
CA THR A 98 15.78 -19.35 2.63
C THR A 98 14.80 -20.52 2.66
N PHE A 99 14.79 -21.30 1.56
CA PHE A 99 14.01 -22.53 1.42
C PHE A 99 14.93 -23.70 1.05
N LYS A 100 14.61 -24.91 1.53
CA LYS A 100 15.34 -26.13 1.16
C LYS A 100 15.04 -26.50 -0.29
N GLN A 101 16.08 -26.62 -1.12
CA GLN A 101 15.94 -27.03 -2.52
C GLN A 101 15.75 -28.56 -2.65
N PRO A 102 15.02 -29.03 -3.68
CA PRO A 102 14.72 -30.45 -3.87
C PRO A 102 15.95 -31.29 -4.24
N SER A 103 16.87 -30.73 -5.03
CA SER A 103 18.13 -31.37 -5.43
C SER A 103 19.27 -30.35 -5.46
N ALA A 104 20.46 -30.75 -5.93
CA ALA A 104 21.61 -29.86 -6.08
C ALA A 104 21.59 -29.02 -7.38
N ILE A 105 20.61 -29.26 -8.26
CA ILE A 105 20.53 -28.66 -9.62
C ILE A 105 19.14 -28.12 -9.99
N GLU A 106 18.09 -28.46 -9.24
CA GLU A 106 16.73 -27.97 -9.45
C GLU A 106 16.31 -27.07 -8.30
N ASN A 107 15.67 -25.94 -8.63
CA ASN A 107 15.04 -25.08 -7.64
C ASN A 107 13.63 -25.57 -7.28
N GLY A 108 13.23 -25.36 -6.03
CA GLY A 108 11.83 -25.45 -5.61
C GLY A 108 11.02 -24.21 -6.04
N PRO A 109 9.71 -24.16 -5.71
CA PRO A 109 8.87 -22.99 -6.01
C PRO A 109 9.33 -21.69 -5.35
N TYR A 110 10.13 -21.79 -4.28
CA TYR A 110 10.78 -20.68 -3.60
C TYR A 110 12.22 -21.05 -3.26
N ASP A 111 13.13 -20.08 -3.36
CA ASP A 111 14.55 -20.16 -3.04
C ASP A 111 14.92 -19.24 -1.86
N TYR A 112 14.51 -17.98 -1.96
CA TYR A 112 14.96 -16.88 -1.12
C TYR A 112 13.88 -15.80 -1.01
N THR A 113 13.59 -15.29 0.20
CA THR A 113 12.44 -14.39 0.46
C THR A 113 12.50 -13.03 -0.27
N ARG A 114 13.67 -12.65 -0.79
CA ARG A 114 13.84 -11.51 -1.72
C ARG A 114 13.25 -11.79 -3.11
N SER A 115 13.40 -13.02 -3.61
CA SER A 115 12.90 -13.49 -4.91
C SER A 115 11.37 -13.71 -4.90
N GLY A 116 10.82 -14.25 -3.81
CA GLY A 116 9.40 -14.56 -3.62
C GLY A 116 9.14 -15.16 -2.23
N ASN A 117 7.91 -15.08 -1.70
CA ASN A 117 7.58 -15.62 -0.37
C ASN A 117 6.07 -15.90 -0.25
N PRO A 118 5.61 -17.09 0.19
CA PRO A 118 4.18 -17.44 0.16
C PRO A 118 3.23 -16.44 0.83
N THR A 119 3.67 -15.75 1.89
CA THR A 119 2.86 -14.74 2.58
C THR A 119 2.78 -13.41 1.80
N ARG A 120 3.84 -13.06 1.04
CA ARG A 120 3.83 -11.90 0.11
C ARG A 120 3.06 -12.22 -1.16
N ASP A 121 3.30 -13.37 -1.78
CA ASP A 121 2.62 -13.84 -2.98
C ASP A 121 1.08 -13.90 -2.78
N ALA A 122 0.61 -14.29 -1.60
CA ALA A 122 -0.81 -14.26 -1.23
C ALA A 122 -1.40 -12.83 -1.18
N LEU A 123 -0.62 -11.84 -0.72
CA LEU A 123 -1.01 -10.43 -0.69
C LEU A 123 -0.99 -9.82 -2.09
N GLU A 124 0.08 -10.06 -2.85
CA GLU A 124 0.22 -9.63 -4.25
C GLU A 124 -0.91 -10.20 -5.13
N SER A 125 -1.28 -11.47 -4.95
CA SER A 125 -2.42 -12.11 -5.63
C SER A 125 -3.76 -11.43 -5.33
N LEU A 126 -4.02 -11.07 -4.06
CA LEU A 126 -5.24 -10.37 -3.67
C LEU A 126 -5.30 -8.94 -4.25
N LEU A 127 -4.19 -8.21 -4.19
CA LEU A 127 -4.10 -6.84 -4.71
C LEU A 127 -4.26 -6.80 -6.23
N ALA A 128 -3.64 -7.74 -6.97
CA ALA A 128 -3.82 -7.82 -8.42
C ALA A 128 -5.30 -8.02 -8.81
N LYS A 129 -6.02 -8.92 -8.09
CA LYS A 129 -7.46 -9.16 -8.28
C LYS A 129 -8.30 -7.90 -7.96
N LEU A 130 -7.91 -7.10 -6.96
CA LEU A 130 -8.63 -5.88 -6.55
C LEU A 130 -8.47 -4.73 -7.56
N ASP A 131 -7.24 -4.45 -8.01
CA ASP A 131 -6.93 -3.37 -8.96
C ASP A 131 -7.15 -3.76 -10.44
N LYS A 132 -7.54 -5.02 -10.74
CA LYS A 132 -7.68 -5.60 -12.10
C LYS A 132 -6.35 -5.64 -12.89
N ALA A 133 -5.26 -5.76 -12.16
CA ALA A 133 -3.92 -5.89 -12.69
C ALA A 133 -3.63 -7.31 -13.19
N ASP A 134 -2.63 -7.44 -14.05
CA ASP A 134 -2.16 -8.76 -14.50
C ASP A 134 -1.22 -9.37 -13.44
N ARG A 135 -0.41 -8.52 -12.78
CA ARG A 135 0.38 -8.84 -11.58
C ARG A 135 0.43 -7.63 -10.64
N ALA A 136 0.67 -7.85 -9.35
CA ALA A 136 0.96 -6.80 -8.38
C ALA A 136 2.20 -7.15 -7.55
N PHE A 137 2.78 -6.14 -6.89
CA PHE A 137 4.10 -6.19 -6.26
C PHE A 137 4.10 -5.40 -4.96
N CYS A 138 4.50 -6.01 -3.85
CA CYS A 138 4.54 -5.39 -2.52
C CYS A 138 5.96 -4.96 -2.14
N PHE A 139 6.12 -3.70 -1.75
CA PHE A 139 7.39 -3.06 -1.40
C PHE A 139 7.41 -2.61 0.07
N THR A 140 8.60 -2.49 0.66
CA THR A 140 8.82 -2.04 2.06
C THR A 140 8.17 -0.69 2.40
N SER A 141 7.93 0.19 1.43
CA SER A 141 7.14 1.40 1.63
C SER A 141 6.57 1.92 0.31
N GLY A 142 5.61 2.84 0.40
CA GLY A 142 5.13 3.58 -0.78
C GLY A 142 6.26 4.31 -1.54
N MET A 143 7.25 4.85 -0.82
CA MET A 143 8.40 5.50 -1.48
C MET A 143 9.31 4.50 -2.20
N ALA A 144 9.44 3.26 -1.70
CA ALA A 144 10.20 2.21 -2.39
C ALA A 144 9.48 1.75 -3.67
N ALA A 145 8.15 1.60 -3.62
CA ALA A 145 7.32 1.33 -4.81
C ALA A 145 7.50 2.44 -5.87
N LEU A 146 7.45 3.71 -5.47
CA LEU A 146 7.64 4.83 -6.39
C LEU A 146 9.09 4.91 -6.94
N SER A 147 10.10 4.63 -6.12
CA SER A 147 11.50 4.60 -6.56
C SER A 147 11.71 3.54 -7.64
N ALA A 148 11.16 2.33 -7.45
CA ALA A 148 11.22 1.25 -8.44
C ALA A 148 10.54 1.64 -9.77
N VAL A 149 9.43 2.39 -9.75
CA VAL A 149 8.86 2.94 -11.01
C VAL A 149 9.81 3.94 -11.66
N THR A 150 10.47 4.82 -10.89
CA THR A 150 11.45 5.76 -11.48
C THR A 150 12.68 5.07 -12.05
N HIS A 151 13.05 3.88 -11.57
CA HIS A 151 14.17 3.09 -12.11
C HIS A 151 13.84 2.33 -13.41
N LEU A 152 12.58 2.32 -13.86
CA LEU A 152 12.22 1.91 -15.22
C LEU A 152 12.66 2.94 -16.28
N ILE A 153 12.91 4.18 -15.86
CA ILE A 153 13.18 5.34 -16.73
C ILE A 153 14.69 5.58 -16.81
N LYS A 154 15.22 5.66 -18.03
CA LYS A 154 16.67 5.62 -18.30
C LYS A 154 17.25 7.03 -18.42
N ASN A 155 18.57 7.13 -18.29
CA ASN A 155 19.34 8.35 -18.54
C ASN A 155 18.94 8.99 -19.89
N GLY A 156 18.56 10.26 -19.88
CA GLY A 156 18.08 11.02 -21.05
C GLY A 156 16.58 10.89 -21.37
N GLU A 157 15.87 9.94 -20.76
CA GLU A 157 14.40 9.85 -20.83
C GLU A 157 13.74 10.83 -19.85
N GLU A 158 12.43 11.11 -20.02
CA GLU A 158 11.73 12.19 -19.33
C GLU A 158 10.46 11.72 -18.59
N ILE A 159 10.20 12.32 -17.43
CA ILE A 159 8.97 12.17 -16.64
C ILE A 159 8.18 13.48 -16.67
N VAL A 160 6.89 13.41 -17.00
CA VAL A 160 5.90 14.47 -16.78
C VAL A 160 5.11 14.12 -15.52
N ALA A 161 5.05 15.02 -14.53
CA ALA A 161 4.36 14.73 -13.27
C ALA A 161 3.49 15.91 -12.81
N GLY A 162 2.39 15.59 -12.12
CA GLY A 162 1.48 16.58 -11.51
C GLY A 162 2.18 17.50 -10.51
N ASP A 163 1.98 18.81 -10.61
CA ASP A 163 2.55 19.82 -9.70
C ASP A 163 2.12 19.59 -8.25
N ASP A 164 0.88 19.15 -8.05
CA ASP A 164 0.22 18.98 -6.76
C ASP A 164 0.26 17.52 -6.25
N VAL A 165 1.47 16.97 -6.12
CA VAL A 165 1.70 15.61 -5.56
C VAL A 165 2.25 15.66 -4.14
N TYR A 166 2.08 14.56 -3.40
CA TYR A 166 2.68 14.33 -2.08
C TYR A 166 4.16 14.77 -2.01
N GLY A 167 4.51 15.56 -0.98
CA GLY A 167 5.87 16.11 -0.79
C GLY A 167 7.02 15.10 -0.72
N GLY A 168 6.76 13.81 -0.46
CA GLY A 168 7.77 12.75 -0.62
C GLY A 168 8.05 12.40 -2.08
N SER A 169 7.00 12.36 -2.91
CA SER A 169 7.07 12.20 -4.36
C SER A 169 7.74 13.42 -5.02
N ASP A 170 7.36 14.64 -4.61
CA ASP A 170 7.98 15.88 -5.09
C ASP A 170 9.49 15.92 -4.77
N ARG A 171 9.91 15.46 -3.58
CA ARG A 171 11.33 15.32 -3.21
C ARG A 171 12.06 14.25 -4.04
N LEU A 172 11.46 13.09 -4.29
CA LEU A 172 12.04 12.05 -5.15
C LEU A 172 12.29 12.61 -6.56
N LEU A 173 11.25 13.22 -7.15
CA LEU A 173 11.25 13.82 -8.49
C LEU A 173 12.21 15.01 -8.65
N SER A 174 12.39 15.84 -7.62
CA SER A 174 13.23 17.04 -7.70
C SER A 174 14.69 16.84 -7.27
N GLN A 175 14.98 15.88 -6.38
CA GLN A 175 16.31 15.77 -5.74
C GLN A 175 17.02 14.44 -5.97
N VAL A 176 16.33 13.39 -6.45
CA VAL A 176 16.90 12.05 -6.64
C VAL A 176 16.85 11.64 -8.10
N VAL A 177 15.68 11.72 -8.75
CA VAL A 177 15.50 11.34 -10.17
C VAL A 177 16.48 12.08 -11.11
N PRO A 178 16.76 13.40 -10.97
CA PRO A 178 17.72 14.07 -11.84
C PRO A 178 19.16 13.53 -11.75
N ARG A 179 19.51 12.76 -10.71
CA ARG A 179 20.85 12.17 -10.55
C ARG A 179 21.12 10.99 -11.49
N SER A 180 20.09 10.35 -12.05
CA SER A 180 20.23 9.32 -13.09
C SER A 180 20.27 9.90 -14.51
N GLY A 181 20.21 11.23 -14.66
CA GLY A 181 20.09 11.91 -15.95
C GLY A 181 18.67 11.91 -16.53
N VAL A 182 17.66 11.54 -15.74
CA VAL A 182 16.24 11.62 -16.12
C VAL A 182 15.74 13.06 -15.97
N VAL A 183 15.09 13.58 -17.00
CA VAL A 183 14.49 14.92 -17.00
C VAL A 183 13.10 14.88 -16.34
N VAL A 184 12.75 15.89 -15.55
CA VAL A 184 11.43 15.96 -14.89
C VAL A 184 10.73 17.29 -15.21
N LYS A 185 9.55 17.21 -15.83
CA LYS A 185 8.61 18.31 -16.02
C LYS A 185 7.54 18.30 -14.92
N ARG A 186 7.17 19.47 -14.41
CA ARG A 186 6.11 19.67 -13.42
C ARG A 186 4.96 20.44 -14.07
N VAL A 187 3.73 19.93 -13.99
CA VAL A 187 2.58 20.38 -14.80
C VAL A 187 1.30 20.35 -13.98
N ASN A 188 0.39 21.31 -14.13
CA ASN A 188 -0.94 21.19 -13.52
C ASN A 188 -1.82 20.23 -14.33
N THR A 189 -1.93 18.99 -13.87
CA THR A 189 -2.63 17.91 -14.59
C THR A 189 -4.16 18.03 -14.61
N THR A 190 -4.74 19.07 -13.99
CA THR A 190 -6.16 19.42 -14.24
C THR A 190 -6.37 20.10 -15.60
N LYS A 191 -5.30 20.66 -16.19
CA LYS A 191 -5.34 21.38 -17.47
C LYS A 191 -4.75 20.53 -18.58
N LEU A 192 -5.61 19.98 -19.42
CA LEU A 192 -5.23 19.09 -20.52
C LEU A 192 -4.27 19.75 -21.52
N ASP A 193 -4.38 21.06 -21.75
CA ASP A 193 -3.48 21.80 -22.65
C ASP A 193 -2.05 21.89 -22.11
N GLU A 194 -1.87 22.06 -20.79
CA GLU A 194 -0.53 22.06 -20.17
C GLU A 194 0.08 20.65 -20.20
N VAL A 195 -0.74 19.61 -20.04
CA VAL A 195 -0.30 18.20 -20.18
C VAL A 195 0.12 17.91 -21.62
N ALA A 196 -0.70 18.27 -22.60
CA ALA A 196 -0.41 18.06 -24.02
C ALA A 196 0.83 18.85 -24.50
N ALA A 197 1.07 20.05 -23.97
CA ALA A 197 2.27 20.84 -24.26
C ALA A 197 3.53 20.29 -23.58
N ALA A 198 3.39 19.57 -22.47
CA ALA A 198 4.52 19.01 -21.72
C ALA A 198 4.98 17.64 -22.23
N ILE A 199 4.06 16.76 -22.64
CA ILE A 199 4.41 15.43 -23.17
C ILE A 199 5.04 15.58 -24.57
N GLY A 200 6.18 14.90 -24.80
CA GLY A 200 6.86 14.86 -26.09
C GLY A 200 7.62 13.55 -26.31
N PRO A 201 8.42 13.44 -27.40
CA PRO A 201 9.03 12.17 -27.81
C PRO A 201 9.94 11.50 -26.76
N GLN A 202 10.54 12.28 -25.85
CA GLN A 202 11.38 11.78 -24.76
C GLN A 202 10.60 11.41 -23.49
N THR A 203 9.33 11.80 -23.37
CA THR A 203 8.50 11.44 -22.21
C THR A 203 8.29 9.92 -22.20
N LYS A 204 8.59 9.26 -21.08
CA LYS A 204 8.43 7.80 -20.89
C LYS A 204 7.60 7.45 -19.67
N LEU A 205 7.33 8.42 -18.79
CA LEU A 205 6.35 8.30 -17.70
C LEU A 205 5.51 9.57 -17.58
N VAL A 206 4.20 9.39 -17.41
CA VAL A 206 3.27 10.41 -16.91
C VAL A 206 2.81 9.97 -15.51
N TRP A 207 3.02 10.80 -14.50
CA TRP A 207 2.69 10.50 -13.10
C TRP A 207 1.58 11.41 -12.58
N LEU A 208 0.44 10.79 -12.24
CA LEU A 208 -0.75 11.43 -11.68
C LEU A 208 -0.99 11.05 -10.20
N GLU A 209 -1.62 11.96 -9.47
CA GLU A 209 -2.26 11.75 -8.16
C GLU A 209 -3.62 12.44 -8.24
N SER A 210 -4.74 11.74 -8.01
CA SER A 210 -6.09 12.30 -8.19
C SER A 210 -7.13 11.53 -7.36
N PRO A 211 -7.84 12.17 -6.40
CA PRO A 211 -7.71 13.57 -5.98
C PRO A 211 -6.34 13.89 -5.35
N THR A 212 -5.80 15.07 -5.61
CA THR A 212 -4.51 15.49 -5.04
C THR A 212 -4.57 15.69 -3.52
N ASN A 213 -3.53 15.31 -2.79
CA ASN A 213 -3.40 15.66 -1.37
C ASN A 213 -2.48 16.88 -1.21
N PRO A 214 -2.94 18.02 -0.64
CA PRO A 214 -4.17 18.20 0.14
C PRO A 214 -5.35 18.88 -0.58
N ARG A 215 -5.18 19.45 -1.78
CA ARG A 215 -6.17 20.36 -2.42
C ARG A 215 -7.36 19.67 -3.09
N GLN A 216 -7.34 18.34 -3.22
CA GLN A 216 -8.37 17.52 -3.84
C GLN A 216 -8.64 17.85 -5.33
N GLN A 217 -7.65 18.40 -6.03
CA GLN A 217 -7.76 18.63 -7.47
C GLN A 217 -7.94 17.31 -8.23
N ILE A 218 -8.75 17.33 -9.30
CA ILE A 218 -9.13 16.14 -10.07
C ILE A 218 -8.57 16.24 -11.47
N SER A 219 -7.82 15.22 -11.88
CA SER A 219 -7.26 15.10 -13.24
C SER A 219 -8.06 14.06 -14.03
N ASP A 220 -8.28 14.28 -15.33
CA ASP A 220 -9.00 13.32 -16.19
C ASP A 220 -8.04 12.19 -16.59
N ILE A 221 -8.12 11.06 -15.87
CA ILE A 221 -7.16 9.97 -16.01
C ILE A 221 -7.19 9.41 -17.44
N ARG A 222 -8.39 9.28 -18.04
CA ARG A 222 -8.58 8.67 -19.36
C ARG A 222 -7.90 9.49 -20.46
N LYS A 223 -8.21 10.80 -20.52
CA LYS A 223 -7.64 11.68 -21.55
C LYS A 223 -6.13 11.83 -21.42
N ILE A 224 -5.61 11.86 -20.19
CA ILE A 224 -4.15 11.94 -19.98
C ILE A 224 -3.47 10.61 -20.39
N SER A 225 -4.12 9.46 -20.14
CA SER A 225 -3.63 8.18 -20.65
C SER A 225 -3.62 8.11 -22.17
N GLU A 226 -4.69 8.55 -22.84
CA GLU A 226 -4.74 8.65 -24.30
C GLU A 226 -3.58 9.48 -24.86
N MET A 227 -3.27 10.63 -24.24
CA MET A 227 -2.14 11.50 -24.62
C MET A 227 -0.77 10.84 -24.37
N ALA A 228 -0.59 10.15 -23.24
CA ALA A 228 0.66 9.48 -22.89
C ALA A 228 0.95 8.28 -23.81
N HIS A 229 -0.06 7.44 -24.05
CA HIS A 229 0.02 6.26 -24.91
C HIS A 229 0.27 6.64 -26.37
N ALA A 230 -0.30 7.75 -26.86
CA ALA A 230 -0.01 8.28 -28.19
C ALA A 230 1.48 8.68 -28.41
N GLN A 231 2.25 8.87 -27.33
CA GLN A 231 3.69 9.18 -27.35
C GLN A 231 4.55 7.99 -26.84
N GLY A 232 3.93 6.83 -26.56
CA GLY A 232 4.61 5.65 -26.02
C GLY A 232 5.17 5.84 -24.61
N ALA A 233 4.56 6.72 -23.80
CA ALA A 233 4.87 6.89 -22.39
C ALA A 233 3.97 5.99 -21.52
N LEU A 234 4.51 5.46 -20.43
CA LEU A 234 3.74 4.76 -19.40
C LEU A 234 2.94 5.76 -18.56
N VAL A 235 1.84 5.29 -17.97
CA VAL A 235 1.05 6.06 -17.01
C VAL A 235 1.07 5.42 -15.63
N LEU A 236 1.57 6.19 -14.65
CA LEU A 236 1.50 5.90 -13.23
C LEU A 236 0.38 6.74 -12.59
N VAL A 237 -0.52 6.09 -11.85
CA VAL A 237 -1.46 6.77 -10.94
C VAL A 237 -1.18 6.36 -9.51
N ASP A 238 -0.79 7.31 -8.66
CA ASP A 238 -0.85 7.13 -7.21
C ASP A 238 -2.33 7.20 -6.77
N ASN A 239 -2.87 6.04 -6.42
CA ASN A 239 -4.27 5.81 -6.06
C ASN A 239 -4.44 5.71 -4.52
N SER A 240 -3.38 6.03 -3.75
CA SER A 240 -3.30 5.83 -2.29
C SER A 240 -4.45 6.41 -1.49
N ILE A 241 -5.05 7.51 -1.96
CA ILE A 241 -6.13 8.24 -1.30
C ILE A 241 -7.52 7.65 -1.56
N MET A 242 -7.67 6.88 -2.64
CA MET A 242 -8.93 6.25 -3.05
C MET A 242 -9.01 4.77 -2.67
N SER A 243 -7.88 4.06 -2.79
CA SER A 243 -7.79 2.59 -2.73
C SER A 243 -8.59 1.86 -3.85
N PRO A 244 -8.40 0.54 -4.03
CA PRO A 244 -9.08 -0.23 -5.08
C PRO A 244 -10.62 -0.29 -4.96
N VAL A 245 -11.19 0.04 -3.78
CA VAL A 245 -12.65 -0.05 -3.58
C VAL A 245 -13.40 1.13 -4.21
N LEU A 246 -12.74 2.30 -4.32
CA LEU A 246 -13.33 3.52 -4.88
C LEU A 246 -12.86 3.81 -6.30
N SER A 247 -11.62 3.48 -6.66
CA SER A 247 -11.03 3.77 -7.98
C SER A 247 -10.09 2.65 -8.42
N ARG A 248 -10.11 2.29 -9.71
CA ARG A 248 -9.22 1.30 -10.33
C ARG A 248 -8.62 1.87 -11.62
N PRO A 249 -7.56 2.69 -11.55
CA PRO A 249 -7.06 3.40 -12.74
C PRO A 249 -6.56 2.52 -13.88
N LEU A 250 -6.28 1.23 -13.67
CA LEU A 250 -5.98 0.29 -14.76
C LEU A 250 -7.18 0.07 -15.71
N GLU A 251 -8.42 0.27 -15.23
CA GLU A 251 -9.64 0.30 -16.06
C GLU A 251 -9.86 1.68 -16.73
N LEU A 252 -9.01 2.66 -16.45
CA LEU A 252 -9.05 4.04 -16.97
C LEU A 252 -7.88 4.35 -17.92
N GLY A 253 -7.02 3.37 -18.22
CA GLY A 253 -5.85 3.53 -19.08
C GLY A 253 -4.52 3.75 -18.35
N ALA A 254 -4.44 3.57 -17.04
CA ALA A 254 -3.15 3.53 -16.35
C ALA A 254 -2.42 2.20 -16.63
N ASP A 255 -1.09 2.24 -16.76
CA ASP A 255 -0.24 1.03 -16.88
C ASP A 255 0.20 0.53 -15.50
N ILE A 256 0.39 1.47 -14.57
CA ILE A 256 0.79 1.20 -13.18
C ILE A 256 -0.14 1.98 -12.25
N VAL A 257 -0.73 1.26 -11.28
CA VAL A 257 -1.40 1.85 -10.12
C VAL A 257 -0.51 1.64 -8.92
N MET A 258 -0.22 2.71 -8.19
CA MET A 258 0.54 2.67 -6.94
C MET A 258 -0.39 2.92 -5.75
N HIS A 259 -0.15 2.19 -4.66
CA HIS A 259 -0.73 2.50 -3.35
C HIS A 259 0.34 2.52 -2.26
N SER A 260 0.33 3.55 -1.42
CA SER A 260 0.94 3.53 -0.09
C SER A 260 0.08 2.65 0.82
N ALA A 261 0.38 1.36 0.90
CA ALA A 261 -0.43 0.41 1.66
C ALA A 261 -0.45 0.69 3.18
N THR A 262 0.51 1.48 3.69
CA THR A 262 0.45 2.18 5.00
C THR A 262 -0.87 2.91 5.29
N LYS A 263 -1.60 3.33 4.25
CA LYS A 263 -2.87 4.06 4.34
C LYS A 263 -4.05 3.08 4.50
N PHE A 264 -5.05 3.17 3.62
CA PHE A 264 -6.30 2.41 3.70
C PHE A 264 -6.16 0.89 3.61
N ILE A 265 -5.11 0.37 2.96
CA ILE A 265 -4.92 -1.09 2.80
C ILE A 265 -4.63 -1.73 4.17
N ALA A 266 -3.57 -1.32 4.86
CA ALA A 266 -3.30 -1.76 6.23
C ALA A 266 -4.35 -1.20 7.21
N GLY A 267 -4.62 0.10 7.18
CA GLY A 267 -5.74 0.75 7.88
C GLY A 267 -5.59 0.95 9.38
N HIS A 268 -4.53 0.47 10.02
CA HIS A 268 -4.39 0.49 11.49
C HIS A 268 -3.19 1.32 12.01
N SER A 269 -2.45 1.99 11.11
CA SER A 269 -1.28 2.86 11.41
C SER A 269 -0.01 2.13 11.90
N ASP A 270 0.05 0.82 11.70
CA ASP A 270 0.98 -0.14 12.30
C ASP A 270 1.94 -0.79 11.29
N VAL A 271 1.79 -0.52 9.99
CA VAL A 271 2.60 -1.12 8.90
C VAL A 271 3.14 -0.07 7.94
N MET A 272 4.42 -0.19 7.56
CA MET A 272 4.98 0.48 6.39
C MET A 272 4.93 -0.44 5.18
N ALA A 273 4.25 -0.03 4.11
CA ALA A 273 4.10 -0.82 2.89
C ALA A 273 3.80 0.05 1.67
N GLY A 274 4.19 -0.44 0.50
CA GLY A 274 3.85 0.08 -0.83
C GLY A 274 3.40 -1.04 -1.76
N VAL A 275 2.62 -0.71 -2.77
CA VAL A 275 2.09 -1.64 -3.78
C VAL A 275 2.24 -1.01 -5.15
N LEU A 276 2.67 -1.80 -6.13
CA LEU A 276 2.48 -1.52 -7.56
C LEU A 276 1.58 -2.60 -8.15
N ALA A 277 0.43 -2.22 -8.69
CA ALA A 277 -0.46 -3.06 -9.48
C ALA A 277 -0.25 -2.72 -10.96
N VAL A 278 0.09 -3.71 -11.78
CA VAL A 278 0.72 -3.51 -13.11
C VAL A 278 -0.07 -4.17 -14.23
N LYS A 279 -0.19 -3.45 -15.36
CA LYS A 279 -0.72 -3.96 -16.62
C LYS A 279 0.41 -4.36 -17.58
N GLY A 280 0.22 -5.47 -18.28
CA GLY A 280 1.15 -5.98 -19.30
C GLY A 280 2.28 -6.84 -18.75
N GLU A 281 2.35 -8.09 -19.23
CA GLU A 281 3.35 -9.10 -18.86
C GLU A 281 4.81 -8.64 -18.99
N LYS A 282 5.12 -7.78 -19.97
CA LYS A 282 6.48 -7.22 -20.12
C LYS A 282 6.80 -6.27 -18.97
N LEU A 283 5.94 -5.30 -18.71
CA LEU A 283 6.14 -4.30 -17.65
C LEU A 283 6.21 -4.96 -16.27
N ALA A 284 5.37 -5.97 -16.03
CA ALA A 284 5.41 -6.76 -14.80
C ALA A 284 6.70 -7.58 -14.64
N LYS A 285 7.42 -7.92 -15.71
CA LYS A 285 8.74 -8.57 -15.63
C LYS A 285 9.83 -7.57 -15.25
N GLU A 286 9.82 -6.36 -15.81
CA GLU A 286 10.74 -5.29 -15.43
C GLU A 286 10.54 -4.90 -13.95
N VAL A 287 9.29 -4.67 -13.51
CA VAL A 287 8.98 -4.32 -12.11
C VAL A 287 9.36 -5.43 -11.13
N TYR A 288 9.14 -6.70 -11.50
CA TYR A 288 9.61 -7.85 -10.70
C TYR A 288 11.14 -7.89 -10.61
N PHE A 289 11.84 -7.68 -11.73
CA PHE A 289 13.30 -7.65 -11.78
C PHE A 289 13.85 -6.58 -10.84
N LEU A 290 13.27 -5.37 -10.82
CA LEU A 290 13.65 -4.30 -9.90
C LEU A 290 13.31 -4.63 -8.44
N GLN A 291 12.09 -5.11 -8.11
CA GLN A 291 11.72 -5.50 -6.74
C GLN A 291 12.73 -6.48 -6.12
N ASN A 292 13.12 -7.50 -6.89
CA ASN A 292 14.09 -8.50 -6.47
C ASN A 292 15.51 -7.91 -6.39
N SER A 293 15.99 -7.24 -7.45
CA SER A 293 17.37 -6.77 -7.56
C SER A 293 17.73 -5.67 -6.55
N GLU A 294 16.79 -4.75 -6.29
CA GLU A 294 16.92 -3.69 -5.28
C GLU A 294 16.57 -4.18 -3.86
N GLY A 295 16.20 -5.46 -3.71
CA GLY A 295 15.89 -6.08 -2.42
C GLY A 295 14.74 -5.46 -1.65
N SER A 296 13.88 -4.69 -2.31
CA SER A 296 12.91 -3.78 -1.68
C SER A 296 11.51 -4.36 -1.52
N GLY A 297 11.33 -5.67 -1.79
CA GLY A 297 10.09 -6.40 -1.54
C GLY A 297 9.69 -6.40 -0.06
N LEU A 298 8.38 -6.37 0.21
CA LEU A 298 7.84 -6.28 1.57
C LEU A 298 8.15 -7.52 2.42
N ALA A 299 8.40 -7.33 3.72
CA ALA A 299 8.73 -8.41 4.64
C ALA A 299 7.49 -9.29 4.96
N PRO A 300 7.65 -10.59 5.27
CA PRO A 300 6.52 -11.51 5.44
C PRO A 300 5.55 -11.10 6.57
N PHE A 301 6.06 -10.55 7.68
CA PHE A 301 5.23 -10.08 8.79
C PHE A 301 4.36 -8.87 8.41
N ASP A 302 4.93 -7.89 7.71
CA ASP A 302 4.19 -6.73 7.20
C ASP A 302 3.17 -7.15 6.13
N CYS A 303 3.51 -8.13 5.28
CA CYS A 303 2.56 -8.74 4.34
C CYS A 303 1.38 -9.38 5.08
N TRP A 304 1.64 -10.09 6.19
CA TRP A 304 0.61 -10.70 7.02
C TRP A 304 -0.30 -9.66 7.70
N LEU A 305 0.28 -8.57 8.23
CA LEU A 305 -0.49 -7.47 8.80
C LEU A 305 -1.33 -6.73 7.73
N CYS A 306 -0.81 -6.54 6.52
CA CYS A 306 -1.59 -6.06 5.39
C CYS A 306 -2.72 -7.04 5.00
N LEU A 307 -2.47 -8.35 4.92
CA LEU A 307 -3.50 -9.39 4.68
C LEU A 307 -4.59 -9.42 5.77
N ARG A 308 -4.25 -9.07 7.01
CA ARG A 308 -5.20 -8.91 8.11
C ARG A 308 -5.99 -7.61 7.99
N GLY A 309 -5.32 -6.49 7.76
CA GLY A 309 -5.92 -5.16 7.69
C GLY A 309 -6.82 -4.93 6.48
N ILE A 310 -6.45 -5.49 5.32
CA ILE A 310 -7.19 -5.32 4.06
C ILE A 310 -8.59 -5.94 4.11
N LYS A 311 -8.80 -6.97 4.94
CA LYS A 311 -10.09 -7.67 5.12
C LYS A 311 -11.22 -6.75 5.60
N THR A 312 -10.89 -5.66 6.29
CA THR A 312 -11.88 -4.65 6.71
C THR A 312 -11.89 -3.39 5.84
N MET A 313 -11.14 -3.34 4.72
CA MET A 313 -10.94 -2.13 3.91
C MET A 313 -12.25 -1.51 3.41
N ALA A 314 -13.17 -2.31 2.85
CA ALA A 314 -14.46 -1.79 2.38
C ALA A 314 -15.31 -1.19 3.52
N LEU A 315 -15.46 -1.93 4.63
CA LEU A 315 -16.22 -1.50 5.81
C LEU A 315 -15.63 -0.23 6.46
N ARG A 316 -14.30 -0.15 6.55
CA ARG A 316 -13.60 1.04 7.05
C ARG A 316 -13.88 2.23 6.14
N ILE A 317 -13.67 2.09 4.83
CA ILE A 317 -13.82 3.20 3.87
C ILE A 317 -15.27 3.69 3.78
N GLU A 318 -16.26 2.80 3.85
CA GLU A 318 -17.69 3.18 3.89
C GLU A 318 -18.00 4.14 5.05
N LYS A 319 -17.64 3.75 6.28
CA LYS A 319 -17.83 4.57 7.49
C LYS A 319 -16.94 5.82 7.49
N GLN A 320 -15.68 5.71 7.09
CA GLN A 320 -14.74 6.84 7.00
C GLN A 320 -15.23 7.89 5.98
N GLN A 321 -15.78 7.47 4.83
CA GLN A 321 -16.31 8.35 3.79
C GLN A 321 -17.60 9.05 4.23
N GLU A 322 -18.54 8.35 4.88
CA GLU A 322 -19.75 8.98 5.41
C GLU A 322 -19.43 9.98 6.55
N ASN A 323 -18.47 9.64 7.42
CA ASN A 323 -17.94 10.56 8.42
C ASN A 323 -17.36 11.82 7.75
N ALA A 324 -16.51 11.66 6.74
CA ALA A 324 -15.91 12.79 6.01
C ALA A 324 -16.96 13.65 5.30
N ARG A 325 -17.96 13.04 4.64
CA ARG A 325 -19.07 13.76 3.99
C ARG A 325 -19.82 14.65 4.98
N LYS A 326 -20.18 14.10 6.15
CA LYS A 326 -20.86 14.86 7.23
C LYS A 326 -20.01 16.01 7.77
N ILE A 327 -18.73 15.76 8.09
CA ILE A 327 -17.83 16.80 8.62
C ILE A 327 -17.56 17.88 7.56
N ALA A 328 -17.39 17.51 6.28
CA ALA A 328 -17.21 18.46 5.19
C ALA A 328 -18.45 19.35 4.96
N MET A 329 -19.67 18.80 5.06
CA MET A 329 -20.91 19.60 5.00
C MET A 329 -21.02 20.57 6.19
N TYR A 330 -20.75 20.11 7.42
CA TYR A 330 -20.71 20.96 8.61
C TYR A 330 -19.73 22.13 8.41
N LEU A 331 -18.47 21.85 8.08
CA LEU A 331 -17.43 22.86 7.85
C LEU A 331 -17.78 23.81 6.70
N SER A 332 -18.40 23.32 5.62
CA SER A 332 -18.81 24.14 4.47
C SER A 332 -19.94 25.13 4.80
N SER A 333 -20.62 24.96 5.94
CA SER A 333 -21.62 25.89 6.47
C SER A 333 -21.10 26.76 7.64
N HIS A 334 -19.89 26.49 8.14
CA HIS A 334 -19.41 27.07 9.40
C HIS A 334 -18.82 28.48 9.21
N PRO A 335 -19.28 29.53 9.94
CA PRO A 335 -18.91 30.93 9.68
C PRO A 335 -17.42 31.29 9.76
N ARG A 336 -16.58 30.45 10.38
CA ARG A 336 -15.11 30.65 10.46
C ARG A 336 -14.32 29.85 9.42
N VAL A 337 -14.98 29.15 8.50
CA VAL A 337 -14.35 28.44 7.38
C VAL A 337 -14.53 29.28 6.10
N LYS A 338 -13.46 29.44 5.32
CA LYS A 338 -13.46 30.22 4.07
C LYS A 338 -13.75 29.36 2.84
N LYS A 339 -13.30 28.10 2.85
CA LYS A 339 -13.49 27.12 1.77
C LYS A 339 -13.18 25.72 2.28
N VAL A 340 -13.92 24.72 1.79
CA VAL A 340 -13.64 23.30 1.98
C VAL A 340 -13.22 22.67 0.65
N TYR A 341 -12.24 21.78 0.69
CA TYR A 341 -11.72 21.00 -0.43
C TYR A 341 -12.07 19.53 -0.19
N TYR A 342 -13.20 19.09 -0.74
CA TYR A 342 -13.64 17.70 -0.71
C TYR A 342 -14.37 17.38 -2.02
N ALA A 343 -13.94 16.33 -2.73
CA ALA A 343 -14.52 15.94 -4.01
C ALA A 343 -16.01 15.57 -3.92
N GLY A 344 -16.50 15.22 -2.71
CA GLY A 344 -17.90 14.87 -2.44
C GLY A 344 -18.85 16.05 -2.26
N LEU A 345 -18.35 17.30 -2.18
CA LEU A 345 -19.22 18.49 -2.19
C LEU A 345 -19.64 18.84 -3.63
N PRO A 346 -20.89 19.25 -3.88
CA PRO A 346 -21.38 19.54 -5.23
C PRO A 346 -20.67 20.74 -5.88
N ASP A 347 -20.31 21.75 -5.07
CA ASP A 347 -19.60 22.96 -5.52
C ASP A 347 -18.09 22.72 -5.76
N HIS A 348 -17.60 21.49 -5.60
CA HIS A 348 -16.22 21.16 -5.86
C HIS A 348 -15.94 21.17 -7.38
N PRO A 349 -14.97 21.94 -7.91
CA PRO A 349 -14.80 22.13 -9.37
C PRO A 349 -14.62 20.84 -10.17
N GLY A 350 -14.06 19.79 -9.56
CA GLY A 350 -13.88 18.48 -10.17
C GLY A 350 -14.98 17.44 -9.85
N HIS A 351 -16.07 17.80 -9.15
CA HIS A 351 -17.07 16.85 -8.63
C HIS A 351 -17.58 15.85 -9.68
N HIS A 352 -18.16 16.35 -10.78
CA HIS A 352 -18.69 15.49 -11.84
C HIS A 352 -17.61 14.63 -12.52
N LEU A 353 -16.42 15.20 -12.77
CA LEU A 353 -15.30 14.45 -13.33
C LEU A 353 -14.86 13.32 -12.40
N HIS A 354 -14.76 13.59 -11.09
CA HIS A 354 -14.40 12.61 -10.08
C HIS A 354 -15.38 11.44 -10.06
N PHE A 355 -16.68 11.70 -9.94
CA PHE A 355 -17.70 10.65 -9.95
C PHE A 355 -17.88 9.95 -11.31
N SER A 356 -17.34 10.50 -12.40
CA SER A 356 -17.22 9.80 -13.69
C SER A 356 -16.09 8.75 -13.73
N GLN A 357 -15.18 8.74 -12.76
CA GLN A 357 -14.01 7.85 -12.72
C GLN A 357 -13.77 7.15 -11.37
N ALA A 358 -14.48 7.53 -10.31
CA ALA A 358 -14.43 6.92 -8.99
C ALA A 358 -15.83 6.80 -8.36
N LYS A 359 -16.02 5.80 -7.48
CA LYS A 359 -17.31 5.41 -6.86
C LYS A 359 -17.65 6.17 -5.58
N GLY A 360 -16.82 7.11 -5.17
CA GLY A 360 -16.91 7.80 -3.88
C GLY A 360 -15.77 8.81 -3.74
N ALA A 361 -15.89 9.75 -2.80
CA ALA A 361 -14.95 10.83 -2.58
C ALA A 361 -13.86 10.55 -1.52
N GLY A 362 -13.85 9.37 -0.90
CA GLY A 362 -12.89 9.01 0.15
C GLY A 362 -13.13 9.76 1.46
N SER A 363 -12.15 9.70 2.38
CA SER A 363 -12.27 10.24 3.74
C SER A 363 -11.28 11.34 4.12
N VAL A 364 -10.53 11.85 3.14
CA VAL A 364 -9.56 12.93 3.32
C VAL A 364 -10.10 14.20 2.68
N PHE A 365 -10.00 15.31 3.40
CA PHE A 365 -10.39 16.64 2.92
C PHE A 365 -9.55 17.70 3.61
N SER A 366 -9.59 18.93 3.08
CA SER A 366 -8.95 20.08 3.72
C SER A 366 -9.85 21.30 3.73
N PHE A 367 -9.53 22.30 4.54
CA PHE A 367 -10.25 23.57 4.62
C PHE A 367 -9.31 24.71 5.03
N ILE A 368 -9.67 25.93 4.64
CA ILE A 368 -8.98 27.17 5.04
C ILE A 368 -9.89 28.00 5.94
N THR A 369 -9.28 28.76 6.84
CA THR A 369 -9.95 29.62 7.84
C THR A 369 -9.69 31.10 7.60
N GLY A 370 -8.62 31.43 6.85
CA GLY A 370 -8.06 32.77 6.73
C GLY A 370 -7.21 33.19 7.94
N SER A 371 -6.88 32.27 8.86
CA SER A 371 -6.10 32.58 10.06
C SER A 371 -5.24 31.38 10.50
N VAL A 372 -3.92 31.50 10.35
CA VAL A 372 -2.95 30.50 10.84
C VAL A 372 -3.12 30.24 12.34
N ALA A 373 -3.45 31.28 13.13
CA ALA A 373 -3.70 31.17 14.57
C ALA A 373 -4.93 30.31 14.89
N LEU A 374 -6.05 30.51 14.16
CA LEU A 374 -7.25 29.67 14.33
C LEU A 374 -7.00 28.24 13.85
N SER A 375 -6.37 28.07 12.68
CA SER A 375 -6.04 26.75 12.14
C SER A 375 -5.12 25.95 13.07
N LYS A 376 -4.12 26.61 13.67
CA LYS A 376 -3.28 26.03 14.71
C LYS A 376 -4.08 25.66 15.96
N HIS A 377 -4.91 26.58 16.47
CA HIS A 377 -5.74 26.34 17.65
C HIS A 377 -6.68 25.15 17.45
N LEU A 378 -7.32 25.00 16.28
CA LEU A 378 -8.15 23.83 15.97
C LEU A 378 -7.35 22.53 16.09
N VAL A 379 -6.19 22.47 15.42
CA VAL A 379 -5.29 21.31 15.41
C VAL A 379 -4.78 20.95 16.81
N GLU A 380 -4.52 21.93 17.67
CA GLU A 380 -4.02 21.73 19.04
C GLU A 380 -5.11 21.51 20.10
N THR A 381 -6.38 21.87 19.82
CA THR A 381 -7.49 21.83 20.79
C THR A 381 -8.41 20.63 20.63
N THR A 382 -8.55 20.08 19.41
CA THR A 382 -9.34 18.86 19.17
C THR A 382 -8.81 17.68 19.98
N LYS A 383 -9.70 17.04 20.76
CA LYS A 383 -9.38 15.89 21.62
C LYS A 383 -9.55 14.55 20.92
N TYR A 384 -10.39 14.49 19.89
CA TYR A 384 -10.68 13.26 19.15
C TYR A 384 -9.92 13.17 17.83
N PHE A 385 -9.35 14.26 17.32
CA PHE A 385 -8.40 14.20 16.20
C PHE A 385 -6.96 14.17 16.69
N SER A 386 -6.17 13.20 16.24
CA SER A 386 -4.75 13.12 16.60
C SER A 386 -3.89 13.94 15.63
N ILE A 387 -2.97 14.76 16.17
CA ILE A 387 -2.03 15.57 15.37
C ILE A 387 -1.01 14.64 14.70
N ALA A 388 -1.18 14.36 13.41
CA ALA A 388 -0.37 13.36 12.72
C ALA A 388 -0.26 13.61 11.20
N VAL A 389 0.85 13.12 10.65
CA VAL A 389 0.99 12.86 9.20
C VAL A 389 0.24 11.58 8.80
N SER A 390 0.34 11.15 7.55
CA SER A 390 -0.43 10.03 6.97
C SER A 390 -1.93 10.34 6.83
N PHE A 391 -2.74 9.31 6.52
CA PHE A 391 -4.20 9.32 6.41
C PHE A 391 -4.74 7.88 6.28
N GLY A 392 -6.06 7.71 6.36
CA GLY A 392 -6.77 6.48 5.99
C GLY A 392 -6.80 5.36 7.03
N SER A 393 -6.32 5.63 8.25
CA SER A 393 -6.45 4.69 9.36
C SER A 393 -7.78 4.83 10.11
N VAL A 394 -8.10 3.86 10.97
CA VAL A 394 -9.32 3.83 11.80
C VAL A 394 -9.46 5.02 12.75
N LYS A 395 -8.37 5.73 13.07
CA LYS A 395 -8.33 6.89 13.97
C LYS A 395 -8.43 8.18 13.17
N SER A 396 -9.29 9.11 13.60
CA SER A 396 -9.37 10.44 13.01
C SER A 396 -8.10 11.26 13.26
N LEU A 397 -7.52 11.83 12.20
CA LEU A 397 -6.27 12.60 12.24
C LEU A 397 -6.48 14.02 11.71
N ILE A 398 -5.73 14.97 12.26
CA ILE A 398 -5.69 16.38 11.83
C ILE A 398 -4.25 16.85 11.64
N SER A 399 -4.00 17.72 10.66
CA SER A 399 -2.66 18.30 10.42
C SER A 399 -2.74 19.56 9.56
N MET A 400 -1.73 20.45 9.68
CA MET A 400 -1.52 21.58 8.78
C MET A 400 -0.45 21.19 7.74
N PRO A 401 -0.79 20.92 6.47
CA PRO A 401 0.16 20.32 5.52
C PRO A 401 1.44 21.13 5.32
N CYS A 402 1.34 22.46 5.25
CA CYS A 402 2.45 23.38 4.99
C CYS A 402 3.54 23.36 6.09
N PHE A 403 3.16 23.11 7.34
CA PHE A 403 4.08 22.98 8.48
C PHE A 403 4.48 21.52 8.77
N MET A 404 3.91 20.54 8.06
CA MET A 404 4.11 19.12 8.34
C MET A 404 4.45 18.32 7.06
N SER A 405 3.46 17.73 6.40
CA SER A 405 3.67 16.77 5.30
C SER A 405 4.23 17.38 4.01
N HIS A 406 4.12 18.70 3.84
CA HIS A 406 4.61 19.47 2.70
C HIS A 406 5.70 20.49 3.10
N ALA A 407 6.23 20.39 4.32
CA ALA A 407 7.30 21.28 4.82
C ALA A 407 8.60 21.18 3.99
N SER A 408 8.81 20.08 3.25
CA SER A 408 9.95 19.93 2.33
C SER A 408 9.75 20.56 0.95
N ILE A 409 8.59 21.17 0.69
CA ILE A 409 8.35 22.00 -0.50
C ILE A 409 8.66 23.47 -0.12
N PRO A 410 9.50 24.20 -0.89
CA PRO A 410 9.85 25.59 -0.61
C PRO A 410 8.61 26.49 -0.46
N ALA A 411 8.67 27.51 0.40
CA ALA A 411 7.52 28.35 0.72
C ALA A 411 6.93 29.06 -0.51
N GLU A 412 7.78 29.66 -1.35
CA GLU A 412 7.43 30.23 -2.67
C GLU A 412 6.71 29.23 -3.60
N VAL A 413 7.11 27.96 -3.57
CA VAL A 413 6.50 26.89 -4.37
C VAL A 413 5.17 26.44 -3.75
N ARG A 414 5.03 26.46 -2.42
CA ARG A 414 3.73 26.25 -1.74
C ARG A 414 2.74 27.35 -2.10
N GLU A 415 3.16 28.61 -2.02
CA GLU A 415 2.34 29.78 -2.36
C GLU A 415 1.92 29.77 -3.84
N ALA A 416 2.85 29.52 -4.77
CA ALA A 416 2.54 29.38 -6.19
C ALA A 416 1.60 28.19 -6.49
N ARG A 417 1.66 27.11 -5.70
CA ARG A 417 0.71 25.99 -5.73
C ARG A 417 -0.55 26.24 -4.89
N GLY A 418 -0.80 27.45 -4.38
CA GLY A 418 -2.01 27.78 -3.61
C GLY A 418 -2.17 27.02 -2.29
N LEU A 419 -1.07 26.53 -1.71
CA LEU A 419 -1.01 25.84 -0.42
C LEU A 419 -0.80 26.89 0.69
N THR A 420 -1.87 27.57 1.09
CA THR A 420 -1.82 28.59 2.16
C THR A 420 -1.44 27.97 3.51
N GLU A 421 -0.77 28.72 4.37
CA GLU A 421 -0.26 28.18 5.63
C GLU A 421 -1.36 27.92 6.67
N ASP A 422 -2.54 28.51 6.50
CA ASP A 422 -3.72 28.24 7.34
C ASP A 422 -4.50 26.97 6.92
N LEU A 423 -4.08 26.27 5.88
CA LEU A 423 -4.74 25.05 5.40
C LEU A 423 -4.71 23.95 6.48
N VAL A 424 -5.87 23.53 6.94
CA VAL A 424 -6.06 22.36 7.82
C VAL A 424 -6.52 21.19 6.97
N ARG A 425 -5.97 20.00 7.18
CA ARG A 425 -6.37 18.76 6.52
C ARG A 425 -6.79 17.73 7.57
N ILE A 426 -7.95 17.10 7.33
CA ILE A 426 -8.50 16.02 8.16
C ILE A 426 -8.46 14.71 7.36
N SER A 427 -8.18 13.62 8.07
CA SER A 427 -8.45 12.25 7.65
C SER A 427 -9.48 11.67 8.60
N ALA A 428 -10.72 11.50 8.17
CA ALA A 428 -11.77 10.93 9.01
C ALA A 428 -11.52 9.43 9.26
N GLY A 429 -11.61 9.05 10.53
CA GLY A 429 -11.58 7.67 11.02
C GLY A 429 -12.99 7.07 11.12
N ILE A 430 -13.14 6.01 11.92
CA ILE A 430 -14.40 5.27 12.10
C ILE A 430 -15.16 5.62 13.39
N GLU A 431 -14.75 6.64 14.13
CA GLU A 431 -15.43 7.10 15.34
C GLU A 431 -16.88 7.55 15.08
N ASP A 432 -17.65 7.82 16.14
CA ASP A 432 -18.94 8.50 15.96
C ASP A 432 -18.72 9.88 15.35
N VAL A 433 -19.59 10.24 14.41
CA VAL A 433 -19.46 11.48 13.64
C VAL A 433 -19.96 12.68 14.42
N ASP A 434 -20.90 12.47 15.34
CA ASP A 434 -21.44 13.56 16.14
C ASP A 434 -20.44 13.96 17.24
N ASP A 435 -19.66 13.02 17.78
CA ASP A 435 -18.47 13.29 18.62
C ASP A 435 -17.41 14.11 17.85
N LEU A 436 -17.08 13.71 16.61
CA LEU A 436 -16.09 14.39 15.79
C LEU A 436 -16.52 15.81 15.38
N ILE A 437 -17.81 16.03 15.11
CA ILE A 437 -18.36 17.37 14.82
C ILE A 437 -18.40 18.23 16.09
N SER A 438 -18.77 17.65 17.24
CA SER A 438 -18.78 18.33 18.54
C SER A 438 -17.38 18.79 18.97
N ASP A 439 -16.35 17.97 18.80
CA ASP A 439 -14.95 18.32 19.10
C ASP A 439 -14.45 19.51 18.25
N LEU A 440 -14.80 19.54 16.95
CA LEU A 440 -14.50 20.67 16.06
C LEU A 440 -15.28 21.94 16.43
N ASP A 441 -16.58 21.82 16.74
CA ASP A 441 -17.43 22.93 17.18
C ASP A 441 -16.92 23.57 18.48
N ILE A 442 -16.53 22.75 19.46
CA ILE A 442 -15.89 23.21 20.70
C ILE A 442 -14.57 23.93 20.39
N ALA A 443 -13.71 23.35 19.54
CA ALA A 443 -12.44 23.97 19.16
C ALA A 443 -12.61 25.28 18.34
N PHE A 444 -13.72 25.47 17.63
CA PHE A 444 -14.07 26.77 17.03
C PHE A 444 -14.64 27.77 18.05
N LYS A 445 -15.27 27.30 19.13
CA LYS A 445 -15.89 28.14 20.17
C LYS A 445 -14.91 28.61 21.24
N THR A 446 -13.87 27.85 21.56
CA THR A 446 -12.86 28.22 22.57
C THR A 446 -11.72 29.08 22.02
N PHE A 447 -11.64 29.31 20.70
CA PHE A 447 -10.62 30.17 20.10
C PHE A 447 -10.72 31.61 20.65
N PRO A 448 -9.63 32.16 21.26
CA PRO A 448 -9.61 33.55 21.70
C PRO A 448 -9.82 34.52 20.53
N LEU A 449 -10.61 35.57 20.76
CA LEU A 449 -10.90 36.64 19.79
C LEU A 449 -9.74 37.65 19.67
#